data_AF-A0A0F7H0Q1-F1
#
_entry.id   AF-A0A0F7H0Q1-F1
#
_cell.length_a   1.000
_cell.length_b   1.000
_cell.length_c   1.000
_cell.angle_alpha   90.00
_cell.angle_beta   90.00
_cell.angle_gamma   90.00
#
_symmetry.space_group_name_H-M   'P 1'
#
loop_
_entity.id
_entity.type
_entity.pdbx_description
1 polymer ?
#
loop_
_entity_poly.entity_id
_entity_poly.type
_entity_poly.pdbx_seq_one_letter_code
_entity_poly.pdbx_strand_id
1 'polypeptide(L)'
;MASSSLSAFQLPNGLNFTMSSSCSYHKLLAQKVSNFKLHCLHSSSGMISVSAEKFSSESTLTSRRTMFGLISAAFAFGTAIAKANAAGLPEEQKRRLCDDACEKELENVPVVTTESGLQYKDIRVGIGPSPPVGFQVAANYVAMVPNGQIFDSSLEKGQPYIFRVGSGQVIKGLDEGILSMKVGGKRRIFIPGPLAFPKGLSSAPGRPRVAPNSPVIFDVSLEYVPGLEFDE
;
A
#
# COMPACT_ATOMS: atom_id res chain seq x y z
N MET A 1 10.39 12.02 53.58
CA MET A 1 9.43 11.03 53.02
C MET A 1 9.37 11.22 51.51
N ALA A 2 9.20 10.11 50.76
CA ALA A 2 9.27 9.92 49.30
C ALA A 2 10.72 9.94 48.75
N SER A 3 11.43 8.83 48.47
CA SER A 3 11.13 7.58 47.76
C SER A 3 10.74 7.76 46.29
N SER A 4 11.65 7.35 45.40
CA SER A 4 11.30 6.63 44.16
C SER A 4 12.53 5.88 43.66
N SER A 5 12.44 4.56 43.73
CA SER A 5 13.33 3.60 43.09
C SER A 5 13.10 3.60 41.59
N LEU A 6 14.15 3.36 40.79
CA LEU A 6 14.01 2.66 39.51
C LEU A 6 15.21 1.74 39.28
N SER A 7 14.84 0.56 38.83
CA SER A 7 15.61 -0.67 38.85
C SER A 7 16.26 -0.95 37.49
N ALA A 8 17.34 -1.75 37.54
CA ALA A 8 17.84 -2.65 36.49
C ALA A 8 18.53 -1.95 35.29
N PHE A 9 19.50 -2.54 34.58
CA PHE A 9 19.73 -3.93 34.21
C PHE A 9 21.24 -4.19 34.04
N GLN A 10 21.65 -5.43 34.25
CA GLN A 10 23.00 -5.92 34.05
C GLN A 10 23.05 -6.83 32.80
N LEU A 11 24.25 -6.92 32.21
CA LEU A 11 24.79 -7.86 31.19
C LEU A 11 25.19 -7.18 29.86
N PRO A 12 26.11 -7.79 29.08
CA PRO A 12 27.51 -8.05 29.40
C PRO A 12 28.42 -7.52 28.26
N ASN A 13 29.71 -7.82 28.36
CA ASN A 13 30.80 -7.51 27.41
C ASN A 13 31.58 -6.24 27.77
N GLY A 14 32.58 -6.48 28.62
CA GLY A 14 33.55 -5.51 29.08
C GLY A 14 34.35 -4.90 27.94
N LEU A 15 34.10 -3.61 27.71
CA LEU A 15 35.05 -2.73 27.06
C LEU A 15 35.20 -1.50 27.96
N ASN A 16 36.38 -1.40 28.56
CA ASN A 16 36.81 -0.23 29.33
C ASN A 16 36.96 0.96 28.38
N PHE A 17 36.28 2.06 28.69
CA PHE A 17 36.45 3.35 28.02
C PHE A 17 37.22 4.30 28.92
N THR A 18 38.39 4.75 28.46
CA THR A 18 39.07 5.91 29.03
C THR A 18 38.66 7.17 28.28
N MET A 19 38.22 8.18 29.03
CA MET A 19 37.75 9.49 28.55
C MET A 19 38.87 10.55 28.56
N SER A 20 38.91 11.38 27.52
CA SER A 20 39.44 12.76 27.48
C SER A 20 39.00 13.37 26.15
N SER A 21 38.40 14.56 25.99
CA SER A 21 37.95 15.62 26.90
C SER A 21 36.90 16.50 26.16
N SER A 22 35.95 17.01 26.96
CA SER A 22 34.94 18.09 26.83
C SER A 22 34.48 18.70 25.49
N CYS A 23 33.20 18.45 25.14
CA CYS A 23 32.26 19.45 24.61
C CYS A 23 30.85 19.08 25.11
N SER A 24 30.13 20.02 25.71
CA SER A 24 28.96 19.72 26.55
C SER A 24 27.65 19.66 25.75
N TYR A 25 26.93 18.55 25.97
CA TYR A 25 25.54 18.20 25.65
C TYR A 25 25.17 17.60 24.26
N HIS A 26 24.76 16.32 24.37
CA HIS A 26 24.18 15.35 23.42
C HIS A 26 25.08 14.67 22.37
N LYS A 27 25.51 13.45 22.74
CA LYS A 27 26.21 12.45 21.94
C LYS A 27 25.38 12.00 20.73
N LEU A 28 25.91 12.20 19.52
CA LEU A 28 25.61 11.34 18.37
C LEU A 28 26.92 10.74 17.86
N LEU A 29 26.90 9.43 17.68
CA LEU A 29 27.98 8.62 17.13
C LEU A 29 28.29 9.07 15.70
N ALA A 30 29.43 9.69 15.47
CA ALA A 30 29.99 9.82 14.13
C ALA A 30 30.78 8.55 13.81
N GLN A 31 30.15 7.60 13.12
CA GLN A 31 30.87 6.54 12.43
C GLN A 31 31.59 7.16 11.22
N LYS A 32 32.86 6.78 11.05
CA LYS A 32 33.68 7.11 9.88
C LYS A 32 33.08 6.44 8.64
N VAL A 33 32.20 7.14 7.93
CA VAL A 33 31.80 6.78 6.57
C VAL A 33 32.80 7.44 5.63
N SER A 34 33.50 6.67 4.81
CA SER A 34 34.42 7.23 3.82
C SER A 34 33.66 8.14 2.86
N ASN A 35 34.21 9.34 2.62
CA ASN A 35 33.83 10.32 1.59
C ASN A 35 32.80 11.41 1.95
N PHE A 36 32.51 11.68 3.23
CA PHE A 36 31.70 12.86 3.60
C PHE A 36 32.36 13.70 4.70
N LYS A 37 32.27 15.03 4.55
CA LYS A 37 32.69 16.02 5.55
C LYS A 37 31.48 16.89 5.89
N LEU A 38 31.11 16.94 7.17
CA LEU A 38 29.96 17.71 7.67
C LEU A 38 30.44 19.03 8.26
N HIS A 39 29.79 20.13 7.89
CA HIS A 39 29.99 21.45 8.48
C HIS A 39 28.69 21.90 9.15
N CYS A 40 28.77 22.25 10.43
CA CYS A 40 27.67 22.87 11.17
C CYS A 40 27.92 24.37 11.27
N LEU A 41 26.96 25.18 10.82
CA LEU A 41 26.95 26.63 11.04
C LEU A 41 25.78 26.96 11.96
N HIS A 42 26.07 27.79 12.98
CA HIS A 42 25.08 28.22 13.96
C HIS A 42 24.56 29.60 13.56
N SER A 43 23.26 29.73 13.32
CA SER A 43 22.57 31.02 13.24
C SER A 43 21.61 31.12 14.42
N SER A 44 21.62 32.27 15.10
CA SER A 44 20.94 32.52 16.39
C SER A 44 19.41 32.58 16.32
N SER A 45 18.80 31.90 15.35
CA SER A 45 17.36 31.83 15.15
C SER A 45 16.95 30.43 14.68
N GLY A 46 17.16 29.44 15.56
CA GLY A 46 16.27 28.28 15.70
C GLY A 46 16.10 27.28 14.55
N MET A 47 16.86 27.34 13.46
CA MET A 47 16.87 26.29 12.42
C MET A 47 18.27 25.72 12.21
N ILE A 48 18.39 24.40 12.39
CA ILE A 48 19.59 23.62 12.04
C ILE A 48 19.39 23.10 10.62
N SER A 49 20.12 23.65 9.65
CA SER A 49 20.20 23.08 8.30
C SER A 49 21.45 22.20 8.20
N VAL A 50 21.27 20.92 7.88
CA VAL A 50 22.38 20.01 7.56
C VAL A 50 22.50 19.93 6.05
N SER A 51 23.65 20.34 5.50
CA SER A 51 23.98 20.14 4.08
C SER A 51 25.02 19.04 3.96
N ALA A 52 24.83 18.13 3.01
CA ALA A 52 25.78 17.08 2.66
C ALA A 52 26.19 17.27 1.19
N GLU A 53 27.48 17.49 0.95
CA GLU A 53 28.05 17.53 -0.40
C GLU A 53 28.65 16.17 -0.75
N LYS A 54 28.22 15.59 -1.87
CA LYS A 54 28.72 14.31 -2.38
C LYS A 54 29.98 14.55 -3.21
N PHE A 55 31.12 14.07 -2.71
CA PHE A 55 32.38 14.07 -3.46
C PHE A 55 32.45 12.82 -4.36
N SER A 56 32.05 12.94 -5.62
CA SER A 56 32.32 11.92 -6.63
C SER A 56 33.69 12.14 -7.24
N SER A 57 34.56 11.15 -7.06
CA SER A 57 35.84 11.05 -7.78
C SER A 57 35.58 10.62 -9.22
N GLU A 58 36.23 11.27 -10.17
CA GLU A 58 36.53 10.62 -11.44
C GLU A 58 37.97 10.93 -11.84
N SER A 59 38.70 9.85 -12.03
CA SER A 59 40.09 9.78 -12.44
C SER A 59 40.21 9.89 -13.95
N THR A 60 41.03 10.80 -14.46
CA THR A 60 41.80 10.54 -15.69
C THR A 60 43.20 11.12 -15.58
N LEU A 61 44.17 10.21 -15.70
CA LEU A 61 45.58 10.45 -15.94
C LEU A 61 45.75 11.24 -17.24
N THR A 62 46.31 12.45 -17.19
CA THR A 62 47.17 12.92 -18.28
C THR A 62 48.25 13.84 -17.75
N SER A 63 49.45 13.51 -18.15
CA SER A 63 50.72 14.09 -17.74
C SER A 63 50.94 15.46 -18.39
N ARG A 64 51.82 16.24 -17.75
CA ARG A 64 52.63 17.37 -18.27
C ARG A 64 52.10 18.78 -18.02
N ARG A 65 52.71 19.38 -16.99
CA ARG A 65 53.39 20.69 -17.01
C ARG A 65 52.82 21.72 -18.01
N THR A 66 52.15 22.75 -17.51
CA THR A 66 52.55 24.14 -17.74
C THR A 66 51.77 25.08 -16.81
N MET A 67 52.54 25.94 -16.16
CA MET A 67 52.14 27.19 -15.52
C MET A 67 51.53 28.14 -16.57
N PHE A 68 50.90 29.23 -16.09
CA PHE A 68 50.42 30.43 -16.79
C PHE A 68 48.94 30.50 -17.14
N GLY A 69 48.29 31.55 -16.64
CA GLY A 69 47.19 32.21 -17.36
C GLY A 69 45.99 32.57 -16.51
N LEU A 70 46.08 33.69 -15.78
CA LEU A 70 44.92 34.44 -15.31
C LEU A 70 44.02 34.80 -16.50
N ILE A 71 42.79 34.29 -16.54
CA ILE A 71 41.68 34.95 -17.25
C ILE A 71 40.47 34.99 -16.33
N SER A 72 40.07 36.23 -16.08
CA SER A 72 39.02 36.69 -15.19
C SER A 72 37.63 36.55 -15.83
N ALA A 73 36.65 36.28 -14.96
CA ALA A 73 35.29 36.83 -14.96
C ALA A 73 34.22 36.33 -15.97
N ALA A 74 33.04 36.13 -15.39
CA ALA A 74 31.70 36.09 -15.98
C ALA A 74 31.22 34.79 -16.65
N PHE A 75 31.26 33.68 -15.92
CA PHE A 75 30.20 32.68 -16.06
C PHE A 75 28.99 33.13 -15.23
N ALA A 76 28.14 33.96 -15.85
CA ALA A 76 26.75 34.06 -15.42
C ALA A 76 26.06 32.75 -15.82
N PHE A 77 26.33 31.67 -15.08
CA PHE A 77 25.45 30.50 -15.06
C PHE A 77 24.15 30.99 -14.44
N GLY A 78 23.22 31.42 -15.30
CA GLY A 78 21.82 31.51 -14.93
C GLY A 78 21.41 30.14 -14.42
N THR A 79 21.34 30.00 -13.10
CA THR A 79 20.77 28.83 -12.47
C THR A 79 19.28 28.88 -12.75
N ALA A 80 18.88 28.33 -13.89
CA ALA A 80 17.53 27.81 -14.02
C ALA A 80 17.39 26.76 -12.92
N ILE A 81 16.80 27.17 -11.79
CA ILE A 81 16.29 26.24 -10.80
C ILE A 81 15.15 25.52 -11.53
N ALA A 82 15.49 24.40 -12.17
CA ALA A 82 14.47 23.46 -12.60
C ALA A 82 13.68 23.11 -11.35
N LYS A 83 12.41 23.51 -11.32
CA LYS A 83 11.45 23.02 -10.33
C LYS A 83 11.49 21.50 -10.44
N ALA A 84 12.16 20.85 -9.50
CA ALA A 84 12.04 19.43 -9.30
C ALA A 84 10.61 19.20 -8.79
N ASN A 85 9.69 18.96 -9.73
CA ASN A 85 8.44 18.32 -9.37
C ASN A 85 8.86 16.95 -8.84
N ALA A 86 8.71 16.74 -7.53
CA ALA A 86 8.75 15.40 -6.97
C ALA A 86 7.62 14.63 -7.64
N ALA A 87 7.95 13.94 -8.73
CA ALA A 87 7.09 12.91 -9.28
C ALA A 87 7.00 11.88 -8.16
N GLY A 88 5.93 11.97 -7.38
CA GLY A 88 5.55 10.89 -6.48
C GLY A 88 5.60 9.59 -7.29
N LEU A 89 6.05 8.52 -6.65
CA LEU A 89 5.87 7.19 -7.22
C LEU A 89 4.41 7.11 -7.71
N PRO A 90 4.16 6.62 -8.94
CA PRO A 90 2.79 6.42 -9.39
C PRO A 90 2.08 5.66 -8.26
N GLU A 91 0.97 6.22 -7.76
CA GLU A 91 0.13 5.59 -6.75
C GLU A 91 0.05 4.11 -7.11
N GLU A 92 0.59 3.24 -6.26
CA GLU A 92 0.62 1.81 -6.50
C GLU A 92 -0.84 1.38 -6.63
N GLN A 93 -1.30 1.23 -7.87
CA GLN A 93 -2.70 1.07 -8.18
C GLN A 93 -3.10 -0.30 -7.64
N LYS A 94 -3.68 -0.30 -6.43
CA LYS A 94 -4.16 -1.50 -5.73
C LYS A 94 -4.86 -2.38 -6.75
N ARG A 95 -4.36 -3.60 -6.90
CA ARG A 95 -4.77 -4.55 -7.95
C ARG A 95 -6.30 -4.65 -7.96
N ARG A 96 -6.91 -4.21 -9.07
CA ARG A 96 -8.35 -4.30 -9.32
C ARG A 96 -8.62 -5.53 -10.18
N LEU A 97 -9.81 -6.09 -10.02
CA LEU A 97 -10.28 -7.22 -10.82
C LEU A 97 -10.84 -6.78 -12.19
N CYS A 98 -11.37 -5.56 -12.21
CA CYS A 98 -11.91 -4.86 -13.38
C CYS A 98 -10.97 -3.68 -13.69
N ASP A 99 -10.42 -3.65 -14.90
CA ASP A 99 -9.59 -2.57 -15.43
C ASP A 99 -10.44 -1.45 -16.02
N ASP A 100 -9.82 -0.35 -16.45
CA ASP A 100 -10.54 0.83 -16.97
C ASP A 100 -11.39 0.51 -18.22
N ALA A 101 -11.04 -0.54 -18.97
CA ALA A 101 -11.85 -1.03 -20.08
C ALA A 101 -13.12 -1.73 -19.58
N CYS A 102 -12.97 -2.66 -18.63
CA CYS A 102 -14.08 -3.32 -17.96
C CYS A 102 -15.05 -2.33 -17.27
N GLU A 103 -14.53 -1.25 -16.67
CA GLU A 103 -15.37 -0.20 -16.07
C GLU A 103 -16.29 0.49 -17.09
N LYS A 104 -15.81 0.71 -18.32
CA LYS A 104 -16.63 1.27 -19.40
C LYS A 104 -17.66 0.27 -19.90
N GLU A 105 -17.31 -1.01 -19.96
CA GLU A 105 -18.27 -2.06 -20.31
C GLU A 105 -19.41 -2.14 -19.29
N LEU A 106 -19.09 -2.01 -18.00
CA LEU A 106 -20.08 -2.01 -16.91
C LEU A 106 -21.16 -0.94 -17.07
N GLU A 107 -20.91 0.19 -17.73
CA GLU A 107 -21.95 1.22 -17.99
C GLU A 107 -23.09 0.69 -18.86
N ASN A 108 -22.77 -0.23 -19.78
CA ASN A 108 -23.72 -0.80 -20.73
C ASN A 108 -24.36 -2.10 -20.24
N VAL A 109 -23.85 -2.71 -19.17
CA VAL A 109 -24.41 -3.93 -18.60
C VAL A 109 -25.65 -3.60 -17.75
N PRO A 110 -26.79 -4.29 -17.97
CA PRO A 110 -27.99 -4.09 -17.16
C PRO A 110 -27.75 -4.48 -15.69
N VAL A 111 -28.28 -3.69 -14.77
CA VAL A 111 -28.29 -4.03 -13.34
C VAL A 111 -29.42 -5.03 -13.07
N VAL A 112 -29.09 -6.15 -12.45
CA VAL A 112 -30.09 -7.06 -11.90
C VAL A 112 -30.28 -6.73 -10.42
N THR A 113 -31.53 -6.59 -9.98
CA THR A 113 -31.88 -6.35 -8.57
C THR A 113 -32.64 -7.57 -8.04
N THR A 114 -32.21 -8.11 -6.90
CA THR A 114 -32.86 -9.25 -6.25
C THR A 114 -33.91 -8.79 -5.24
N GLU A 115 -34.71 -9.73 -4.73
CA GLU A 115 -35.74 -9.46 -3.72
C GLU A 115 -35.17 -8.90 -2.41
N SER A 116 -33.91 -9.22 -2.07
CA SER A 116 -33.24 -8.71 -0.88
C SER A 116 -32.74 -7.27 -1.04
N GLY A 117 -32.84 -6.71 -2.25
CA GLY A 117 -32.28 -5.42 -2.62
C GLY A 117 -30.80 -5.48 -3.00
N LEU A 118 -30.21 -6.68 -3.11
CA LEU A 118 -28.88 -6.86 -3.70
C LEU A 118 -28.95 -6.46 -5.17
N GLN A 119 -27.93 -5.73 -5.64
CA GLN A 119 -27.81 -5.38 -7.04
C GLN A 119 -26.50 -5.92 -7.60
N TYR A 120 -26.49 -6.37 -8.85
CA TYR A 120 -25.25 -6.81 -9.49
C TYR A 120 -25.25 -6.57 -10.99
N LYS A 121 -24.03 -6.56 -11.55
CA LYS A 121 -23.74 -6.53 -12.99
C LYS A 121 -22.76 -7.65 -13.33
N ASP A 122 -23.11 -8.47 -14.30
CA ASP A 122 -22.22 -9.50 -14.82
C ASP A 122 -21.24 -8.88 -15.82
N ILE A 123 -19.97 -8.79 -15.44
CA ILE A 123 -18.88 -8.38 -16.34
C ILE A 123 -18.62 -9.47 -17.35
N ARG A 124 -18.56 -10.71 -16.86
CA ARG A 124 -18.41 -11.91 -17.68
C ARG A 124 -19.25 -13.02 -17.06
N VAL A 125 -20.18 -13.56 -17.84
CA VAL A 125 -20.93 -14.74 -17.43
C VAL A 125 -20.00 -15.95 -17.53
N GLY A 126 -19.85 -16.69 -16.43
CA GLY A 126 -19.09 -17.93 -16.40
C GLY A 126 -19.80 -19.03 -17.19
N ILE A 127 -19.06 -20.03 -17.68
CA ILE A 127 -19.64 -21.17 -18.40
C ILE A 127 -20.14 -22.27 -17.45
N GLY A 128 -19.95 -22.08 -16.14
CA GLY A 128 -20.13 -23.13 -15.16
C GLY A 128 -21.43 -23.49 -14.49
N PRO A 129 -21.38 -24.59 -13.72
CA PRO A 129 -22.39 -24.85 -12.74
C PRO A 129 -22.31 -23.73 -11.71
N SER A 130 -23.47 -23.39 -11.17
CA SER A 130 -23.54 -22.53 -10.00
C SER A 130 -23.26 -23.36 -8.76
N PRO A 131 -22.54 -22.81 -7.77
CA PRO A 131 -22.20 -23.56 -6.57
C PRO A 131 -23.46 -23.86 -5.74
N PRO A 132 -23.69 -25.11 -5.30
CA PRO A 132 -24.77 -25.42 -4.37
C PRO A 132 -24.53 -24.78 -3.00
N VAL A 133 -25.61 -24.58 -2.25
CA VAL A 133 -25.52 -24.06 -0.87
C VAL A 133 -24.69 -25.01 0.00
N GLY A 134 -23.75 -24.44 0.75
CA GLY A 134 -22.84 -25.14 1.66
C GLY A 134 -21.56 -25.68 1.02
N PHE A 135 -21.43 -25.62 -0.32
CA PHE A 135 -20.22 -26.06 -1.01
C PHE A 135 -19.07 -25.07 -0.82
N GLN A 136 -17.86 -25.61 -0.86
CA GLN A 136 -16.65 -24.78 -0.84
C GLN A 136 -16.48 -24.12 -2.21
N VAL A 137 -16.07 -22.86 -2.24
CA VAL A 137 -15.79 -22.11 -3.46
C VAL A 137 -14.46 -21.39 -3.32
N ALA A 138 -13.75 -21.22 -4.43
CA ALA A 138 -12.55 -20.39 -4.50
C ALA A 138 -12.84 -19.17 -5.36
N ALA A 139 -12.75 -17.97 -4.78
CA ALA A 139 -13.05 -16.73 -5.46
C ALA A 139 -11.98 -15.66 -5.19
N ASN A 140 -11.63 -14.92 -6.24
CA ASN A 140 -10.92 -13.66 -6.08
C ASN A 140 -11.90 -12.52 -5.86
N TYR A 141 -11.55 -11.57 -4.99
CA TYR A 141 -12.40 -10.43 -4.72
C TYR A 141 -11.61 -9.15 -4.48
N VAL A 142 -12.26 -8.02 -4.78
CA VAL A 142 -11.85 -6.68 -4.38
C VAL A 142 -13.06 -5.99 -3.75
N ALA A 143 -12.93 -5.59 -2.49
CA ALA A 143 -13.99 -4.98 -1.70
C ALA A 143 -13.74 -3.48 -1.54
N MET A 144 -14.74 -2.70 -1.92
CA MET A 144 -14.67 -1.24 -2.01
C MET A 144 -15.84 -0.59 -1.28
N VAL A 145 -15.58 0.60 -0.73
CA VAL A 145 -16.65 1.53 -0.35
C VAL A 145 -17.11 2.32 -1.60
N PRO A 146 -18.30 2.95 -1.58
CA PRO A 146 -18.89 3.60 -2.77
C PRO A 146 -18.06 4.73 -3.38
N ASN A 147 -17.12 5.30 -2.61
CA ASN A 147 -16.16 6.29 -3.11
C ASN A 147 -14.99 5.67 -3.90
N GLY A 148 -15.01 4.35 -4.13
CA GLY A 148 -13.96 3.60 -4.84
C GLY A 148 -12.76 3.20 -3.98
N GLN A 149 -12.72 3.56 -2.69
CA GLN A 149 -11.63 3.18 -1.81
C GLN A 149 -11.71 1.68 -1.47
N ILE A 150 -10.66 0.95 -1.79
CA ILE A 150 -10.52 -0.48 -1.48
C ILE A 150 -10.22 -0.66 0.01
N PHE A 151 -11.00 -1.49 0.68
CA PHE A 151 -10.77 -1.84 2.08
C PHE A 151 -10.29 -3.29 2.28
N ASP A 152 -10.52 -4.19 1.33
CA ASP A 152 -9.99 -5.55 1.37
C ASP A 152 -9.83 -6.10 -0.05
N SER A 153 -8.84 -6.97 -0.28
CA SER A 153 -8.57 -7.55 -1.60
C SER A 153 -7.87 -8.90 -1.44
N SER A 154 -8.35 -9.92 -2.15
CA SER A 154 -7.63 -11.21 -2.25
C SER A 154 -6.40 -11.09 -3.16
N LEU A 155 -6.41 -10.16 -4.11
CA LEU A 155 -5.33 -9.96 -5.08
C LEU A 155 -4.05 -9.42 -4.43
N GLU A 156 -4.20 -8.66 -3.34
CA GLU A 156 -3.08 -8.22 -2.48
C GLU A 156 -2.45 -9.41 -1.73
N LYS A 157 -3.25 -10.44 -1.42
CA LYS A 157 -2.81 -11.66 -0.71
C LYS A 157 -2.22 -12.72 -1.65
N GLY A 158 -2.43 -12.57 -2.97
CA GLY A 158 -1.87 -13.46 -3.99
C GLY A 158 -2.51 -14.84 -4.10
N GLN A 159 -3.62 -15.08 -3.39
CA GLN A 159 -4.33 -16.36 -3.43
C GLN A 159 -5.86 -16.15 -3.39
N PRO A 160 -6.66 -17.00 -4.06
CA PRO A 160 -8.11 -16.98 -3.95
C PRO A 160 -8.56 -17.19 -2.51
N TYR A 161 -9.67 -16.56 -2.16
CA TYR A 161 -10.31 -16.78 -0.87
C TYR A 161 -11.23 -18.01 -0.95
N ILE A 162 -11.03 -18.93 -0.02
CA ILE A 162 -11.75 -20.20 0.04
C ILE A 162 -12.71 -20.19 1.22
N PHE A 163 -14.00 -20.37 0.94
CA PHE A 163 -15.05 -20.38 1.97
C PHE A 163 -16.23 -21.24 1.51
N ARG A 164 -17.17 -21.53 2.41
CA ARG A 164 -18.40 -22.24 2.09
C ARG A 164 -19.53 -21.26 1.78
N VAL A 165 -20.00 -21.26 0.54
CA VAL A 165 -21.04 -20.33 0.09
C VAL A 165 -22.40 -20.67 0.70
N GLY A 166 -23.17 -19.65 1.09
CA GLY A 166 -24.51 -19.81 1.66
C GLY A 166 -24.52 -20.40 3.09
N SER A 167 -23.35 -20.46 3.74
CA SER A 167 -23.23 -20.93 5.13
C SER A 167 -23.09 -19.79 6.14
N GLY A 168 -23.14 -18.53 5.68
CA GLY A 168 -22.98 -17.35 6.53
C GLY A 168 -21.54 -17.10 6.99
N GLN A 169 -20.55 -17.70 6.31
CA GLN A 169 -19.13 -17.43 6.56
C GLN A 169 -18.69 -16.05 6.06
N VAL A 170 -19.41 -15.50 5.07
CA VAL A 170 -19.23 -14.15 4.55
C VAL A 170 -20.50 -13.32 4.76
N ILE A 171 -20.44 -12.04 4.40
CA ILE A 171 -21.61 -11.15 4.46
C ILE A 171 -22.74 -11.68 3.58
N LYS A 172 -23.99 -11.48 4.02
CA LYS A 172 -25.18 -12.06 3.38
C LYS A 172 -25.29 -11.74 1.89
N GLY A 173 -24.99 -10.49 1.50
CA GLY A 173 -25.05 -10.09 0.11
C GLY A 173 -23.98 -10.74 -0.78
N LEU A 174 -22.82 -11.09 -0.21
CA LEU A 174 -21.78 -11.79 -0.95
C LEU A 174 -22.13 -13.27 -1.12
N ASP A 175 -22.68 -13.90 -0.09
CA ASP A 175 -23.21 -15.27 -0.17
C ASP A 175 -24.30 -15.35 -1.27
N GLU A 176 -25.31 -14.48 -1.21
CA GLU A 176 -26.39 -14.44 -2.22
C GLU A 176 -25.86 -14.14 -3.63
N GLY A 177 -24.94 -13.19 -3.75
CA GLY A 177 -24.38 -12.79 -5.04
C GLY A 177 -23.58 -13.90 -5.71
N ILE A 178 -22.84 -14.70 -4.94
CA ILE A 178 -22.00 -15.80 -5.46
C ILE A 178 -22.81 -17.07 -5.71
N LEU A 179 -23.87 -17.35 -4.93
CA LEU A 179 -24.75 -18.50 -5.17
C LEU A 179 -25.38 -18.50 -6.58
N SER A 180 -25.67 -17.32 -7.12
CA SER A 180 -26.21 -17.17 -8.48
C SER A 180 -25.15 -16.99 -9.56
N MET A 181 -23.86 -16.99 -9.22
CA MET A 181 -22.77 -16.92 -10.20
C MET A 181 -22.51 -18.30 -10.81
N LYS A 182 -21.88 -18.28 -11.99
CA LYS A 182 -21.34 -19.47 -12.65
C LYS A 182 -19.83 -19.47 -12.52
N VAL A 183 -19.22 -20.65 -12.39
CA VAL A 183 -17.76 -20.79 -12.35
C VAL A 183 -17.13 -20.21 -13.63
N GLY A 184 -16.00 -19.52 -13.46
CA GLY A 184 -15.32 -18.72 -14.49
C GLY A 184 -15.92 -17.33 -14.71
N GLY A 185 -16.96 -16.96 -13.96
CA GLY A 185 -17.66 -15.68 -14.09
C GLY A 185 -17.01 -14.56 -13.29
N LYS A 186 -17.15 -13.33 -13.79
CA LYS A 186 -16.78 -12.08 -13.11
C LYS A 186 -18.01 -11.19 -12.94
N ARG A 187 -18.21 -10.69 -11.72
CA ARG A 187 -19.41 -9.92 -11.35
C ARG A 187 -19.04 -8.77 -10.43
N ARG A 188 -19.65 -7.61 -10.66
CA ARG A 188 -19.70 -6.52 -9.69
C ARG A 188 -21.00 -6.59 -8.91
N ILE A 189 -20.90 -6.64 -7.59
CA ILE A 189 -22.00 -6.79 -6.65
C ILE A 189 -22.07 -5.52 -5.80
N PHE A 190 -23.22 -4.85 -5.83
CA PHE A 190 -23.54 -3.70 -5.02
C PHE A 190 -24.39 -4.16 -3.84
N ILE A 191 -23.78 -4.20 -2.65
CA ILE A 191 -24.39 -4.77 -1.45
C ILE A 191 -24.95 -3.61 -0.60
N PRO A 192 -26.28 -3.58 -0.35
CA PRO A 192 -26.86 -2.58 0.52
C PRO A 192 -26.40 -2.80 1.97
N GLY A 193 -26.38 -1.73 2.76
CA GLY A 193 -25.90 -1.73 4.15
C GLY A 193 -26.37 -2.89 5.04
N PRO A 194 -27.68 -3.22 5.06
CA PRO A 194 -28.21 -4.33 5.86
C PRO A 194 -27.67 -5.72 5.47
N LEU A 195 -27.24 -5.90 4.23
CA LEU A 195 -26.65 -7.13 3.70
C LEU A 195 -25.11 -7.15 3.75
N ALA A 196 -24.50 -6.02 4.12
CA ALA A 196 -23.07 -5.82 4.22
C ALA A 196 -22.56 -6.01 5.67
N PHE A 197 -22.21 -4.91 6.35
CA PHE A 197 -21.69 -4.92 7.73
C PHE A 197 -22.62 -4.13 8.66
N PRO A 198 -23.61 -4.79 9.30
CA PRO A 198 -24.53 -4.10 10.20
C PRO A 198 -23.86 -3.37 11.37
N LYS A 199 -22.74 -3.93 11.87
CA LYS A 199 -21.92 -3.34 12.94
C LYS A 199 -20.76 -2.47 12.42
N GLY A 200 -20.57 -2.41 11.10
CA GLY A 200 -19.40 -1.80 10.47
C GLY A 200 -18.11 -2.60 10.70
N LEU A 201 -17.00 -2.07 10.19
CA LEU A 201 -15.65 -2.61 10.42
C LEU A 201 -14.76 -1.50 11.00
N SER A 202 -14.19 -1.74 12.18
CA SER A 202 -13.16 -0.87 12.76
C SER A 202 -11.92 -0.83 11.87
N SER A 203 -11.21 0.30 11.85
CA SER A 203 -9.92 0.38 11.15
C SER A 203 -8.90 -0.61 11.72
N ALA A 204 -8.01 -1.10 10.87
CA ALA A 204 -6.89 -1.94 11.23
C ALA A 204 -5.67 -1.56 10.36
N PRO A 205 -4.44 -1.99 10.70
CA PRO A 205 -3.28 -1.75 9.83
C PRO A 205 -3.57 -2.25 8.40
N GLY A 206 -3.46 -1.35 7.41
CA GLY A 206 -3.75 -1.66 6.00
C GLY A 206 -5.23 -1.72 5.60
N ARG A 207 -6.18 -1.52 6.54
CA ARG A 207 -7.62 -1.57 6.26
C ARG A 207 -8.37 -0.34 6.81
N PRO A 208 -8.98 0.50 5.95
CA PRO A 208 -9.76 1.65 6.38
C PRO A 208 -11.04 1.21 7.13
N ARG A 209 -11.62 2.15 7.89
CA ARG A 209 -12.88 1.95 8.62
C ARG A 209 -14.05 1.89 7.63
N VAL A 210 -14.96 0.94 7.84
CA VAL A 210 -16.25 0.85 7.14
C VAL A 210 -17.35 1.17 8.15
N ALA A 211 -18.23 2.12 7.84
CA ALA A 211 -19.27 2.54 8.76
C ALA A 211 -20.35 1.44 8.94
N PRO A 212 -21.05 1.41 10.09
CA PRO A 212 -22.20 0.53 10.27
C PRO A 212 -23.27 0.77 9.20
N ASN A 213 -23.83 -0.30 8.65
CA ASN A 213 -24.86 -0.24 7.60
C ASN A 213 -24.46 0.59 6.37
N SER A 214 -23.17 0.77 6.08
CA SER A 214 -22.77 1.42 4.82
C SER A 214 -22.88 0.45 3.65
N PRO A 215 -23.35 0.89 2.47
CA PRO A 215 -23.28 0.08 1.26
C PRO A 215 -21.82 -0.15 0.87
N VAL A 216 -21.56 -1.28 0.20
CA VAL A 216 -20.24 -1.69 -0.25
C VAL A 216 -20.34 -2.32 -1.64
N ILE A 217 -19.24 -2.30 -2.37
CA ILE A 217 -19.14 -2.82 -3.73
C ILE A 217 -18.09 -3.92 -3.72
N PHE A 218 -18.41 -5.06 -4.32
CA PHE A 218 -17.52 -6.20 -4.46
C PHE A 218 -17.34 -6.55 -5.92
N ASP A 219 -16.12 -6.55 -6.40
CA ASP A 219 -15.77 -7.21 -7.66
C ASP A 219 -15.31 -8.62 -7.34
N VAL A 220 -15.97 -9.61 -7.94
CA VAL A 220 -15.74 -11.03 -7.66
C VAL A 220 -15.45 -11.79 -8.95
N SER A 221 -14.44 -12.65 -8.91
CA SER A 221 -14.14 -13.67 -9.93
C SER A 221 -14.29 -15.03 -9.28
N LEU A 222 -15.25 -15.84 -9.72
CA LEU A 222 -15.45 -17.18 -9.22
C LEU A 222 -14.55 -18.13 -10.01
N GLU A 223 -13.45 -18.59 -9.40
CA GLU A 223 -12.40 -19.34 -10.09
C GLU A 223 -12.79 -20.81 -10.27
N TYR A 224 -13.14 -21.50 -9.18
CA TYR A 224 -13.55 -22.91 -9.21
C TYR A 224 -14.32 -23.34 -7.97
N VAL A 225 -14.99 -24.48 -8.06
CA VAL A 225 -15.76 -25.11 -6.98
C VAL A 225 -15.24 -26.54 -6.81
N PRO A 226 -14.50 -26.85 -5.73
CA PRO A 226 -14.02 -28.21 -5.47
C PRO A 226 -15.16 -29.25 -5.54
N GLY A 227 -14.92 -30.35 -6.26
CA GLY A 227 -15.87 -31.46 -6.39
C GLY A 227 -17.05 -31.22 -7.33
N LEU A 228 -17.10 -30.05 -7.98
CA LEU A 228 -17.98 -29.79 -9.12
C LEU A 228 -17.09 -29.63 -10.35
N GLU A 229 -16.76 -30.78 -10.92
CA GLU A 229 -16.04 -30.85 -12.18
C GLU A 229 -16.99 -30.50 -13.32
N PHE A 230 -16.42 -29.92 -14.37
CA PHE A 230 -17.10 -29.69 -15.61
C PHE A 230 -16.56 -30.67 -16.61
N ASP A 231 -17.44 -31.49 -17.15
CA ASP A 231 -17.15 -32.17 -18.40
C ASP A 231 -17.29 -31.12 -19.52
N GLU A 232 -16.16 -30.69 -20.08
CA GLU A 232 -16.09 -29.79 -21.27
C GLU A 232 -16.69 -30.42 -22.53
#